data_AF-A0A6B1IP88-F1
#
_entry.id   AF-A0A6B1IP88-F1
#
_cell.length_a   1.000
_cell.length_b   1.000
_cell.length_c   1.000
_cell.angle_alpha   90.00
_cell.angle_beta   90.00
_cell.angle_gamma   90.00
#
_symmetry.space_group_name_H-M   'P 1'
#
loop_
_entity.id
_entity.type
_entity.pdbx_description
1 polymer ?
#
loop_
_entity_poly.entity_id
_entity_poly.type
_entity_poly.pdbx_seq_one_letter_code
_entity_poly.pdbx_strand_id
1 'polypeptide(L)'
;MERTPDGTPVGVDDPYAVADVCDHLTGDGRCRFALTRAGDDPEFAADRRADGYDCHVGADGEWSACPHYRSTTDAKTCARCGLDDVRLAHDDSRPLVEEHHLSYGGTEAAGHEITVGLCRWCHAKVHKSIARIDDDASPAPEAIAERERRRGAELSESAFETASERYDPEE
;
A
#
# COMPACT_ATOMS: atom_id res chain seq x y z
N MET A 1 3.74 -9.11 18.95
CA MET A 1 3.55 -9.45 17.54
C MET A 1 2.21 -10.13 17.40
N GLU A 2 1.21 -9.39 16.93
CA GLU A 2 -0.01 -10.00 16.43
C GLU A 2 0.35 -10.96 15.28
N ARG A 3 -0.38 -12.06 15.21
CA ARG A 3 -0.16 -13.12 14.22
C ARG A 3 -1.35 -13.10 13.28
N THR A 4 -1.10 -13.40 12.00
CA THR A 4 -2.18 -13.75 11.08
C THR A 4 -3.01 -14.92 11.64
N PRO A 5 -4.23 -15.17 11.14
CA PRO A 5 -5.02 -16.35 11.51
C PRO A 5 -4.23 -17.68 11.33
N ASP A 6 -3.26 -17.70 10.42
CA ASP A 6 -2.32 -18.82 10.19
C ASP A 6 -1.07 -18.81 11.10
N GLY A 7 -0.98 -17.91 12.08
CA GLY A 7 0.10 -17.85 13.06
C GLY A 7 1.38 -17.13 12.58
N THR A 8 1.39 -16.52 11.40
CA THR A 8 2.58 -15.86 10.84
C THR A 8 2.69 -14.43 11.40
N PRO A 9 3.86 -13.98 11.89
CA PRO A 9 4.07 -12.59 12.31
C PRO A 9 3.84 -11.63 11.13
N VAL A 10 3.05 -10.59 11.34
CA VAL A 10 2.74 -9.56 10.33
C VAL A 10 3.84 -8.49 10.19
N GLY A 11 5.00 -8.71 10.81
CA GLY A 11 6.15 -7.81 10.70
C GLY A 11 6.11 -6.56 11.59
N VAL A 12 5.05 -6.36 12.37
CA VAL A 12 4.90 -5.28 13.38
C VAL A 12 4.23 -5.81 14.66
N ASP A 13 4.35 -5.07 15.77
CA ASP A 13 3.63 -5.38 17.01
C ASP A 13 2.20 -4.84 17.03
N ASP A 14 1.99 -3.68 16.45
CA ASP A 14 0.69 -2.99 16.32
C ASP A 14 0.52 -2.56 14.84
N PRO A 15 -0.46 -3.09 14.10
CA PRO A 15 -0.69 -2.74 12.70
C PRO A 15 -1.18 -1.30 12.52
N TYR A 16 -1.83 -0.70 13.52
CA TYR A 16 -2.33 0.67 13.45
C TYR A 16 -1.21 1.70 13.57
N ALA A 17 -0.08 1.34 14.18
CA ALA A 17 1.08 2.21 14.31
C ALA A 17 1.73 2.58 12.95
N VAL A 18 1.43 1.82 11.89
CA VAL A 18 1.91 2.05 10.52
C VAL A 18 0.77 2.30 9.53
N ALA A 19 -0.46 2.41 10.02
CA ALA A 19 -1.62 2.69 9.22
C ALA A 19 -1.82 4.21 9.05
N ASP A 20 -2.49 4.61 7.98
CA ASP A 20 -2.77 6.01 7.63
C ASP A 20 -4.25 6.34 7.94
N VAL A 21 -4.70 7.52 7.53
CA VAL A 21 -6.11 7.91 7.56
C VAL A 21 -6.99 6.88 6.83
N CYS A 22 -8.24 6.79 7.25
CA CYS A 22 -9.18 5.86 6.65
C CYS A 22 -9.39 6.15 5.16
N ASP A 23 -9.28 5.14 4.28
CA ASP A 23 -9.55 5.23 2.84
C ASP A 23 -10.98 5.68 2.52
N HIS A 24 -11.88 5.54 3.50
CA HIS A 24 -13.27 5.99 3.40
C HIS A 24 -13.48 7.42 3.87
N LEU A 25 -12.49 8.08 4.46
CA LEU A 25 -12.57 9.49 4.81
C LEU A 25 -12.57 10.35 3.53
N THR A 26 -13.60 11.16 3.35
CA THR A 26 -13.63 12.17 2.29
C THR A 26 -12.99 13.47 2.76
N GLY A 27 -12.57 14.33 1.82
CA GLY A 27 -11.91 15.60 2.17
C GLY A 27 -12.78 16.59 2.96
N ASP A 28 -14.09 16.39 2.98
CA ASP A 28 -15.06 17.13 3.80
C ASP A 28 -15.47 16.39 5.08
N GLY A 29 -14.73 15.36 5.49
CA GLY A 29 -14.90 14.68 6.78
C GLY A 29 -15.92 13.54 6.79
N ARG A 30 -16.58 13.25 5.67
CA ARG A 30 -17.67 12.26 5.60
C ARG A 30 -17.16 10.85 5.30
N CYS A 31 -17.98 9.87 5.67
CA CYS A 31 -17.73 8.45 5.44
C CYS A 31 -18.20 8.02 4.04
N ARG A 32 -17.27 7.83 3.11
CA ARG A 32 -17.52 7.30 1.76
C ARG A 32 -18.20 5.94 1.80
N PHE A 33 -17.83 5.06 2.74
CA PHE A 33 -18.45 3.74 2.87
C PHE A 33 -19.96 3.86 3.12
N ALA A 34 -20.37 4.64 4.12
CA ALA A 34 -21.80 4.84 4.42
C ALA A 34 -22.57 5.54 3.28
N LEU A 35 -21.88 6.36 2.47
CA LEU A 35 -22.49 7.05 1.33
C LEU A 35 -22.67 6.15 0.10
N THR A 36 -21.70 5.28 -0.20
CA THR A 36 -21.66 4.53 -1.47
C THR A 36 -21.95 3.04 -1.31
N ARG A 37 -21.83 2.49 -0.11
CA ARG A 37 -21.97 1.07 0.22
C ARG A 37 -22.99 0.81 1.33
N ALA A 38 -24.02 1.65 1.44
CA ALA A 38 -25.06 1.49 2.46
C ALA A 38 -25.80 0.14 2.42
N GLY A 39 -25.77 -0.57 1.29
CA GLY A 39 -26.34 -1.92 1.19
C GLY A 39 -25.48 -3.01 1.85
N ASP A 40 -24.17 -2.79 1.97
CA ASP A 40 -23.23 -3.78 2.50
C ASP A 40 -23.31 -3.85 4.04
N ASP A 41 -23.58 -2.71 4.68
CA ASP A 41 -23.90 -2.61 6.11
C ASP A 41 -24.94 -1.50 6.35
N PRO A 42 -26.25 -1.84 6.29
CA PRO A 42 -27.33 -0.86 6.43
C PRO A 42 -27.43 -0.22 7.81
N GLU A 43 -27.05 -0.94 8.87
CA GLU A 43 -27.08 -0.44 10.25
C GLU A 43 -26.01 0.63 10.44
N PHE A 44 -24.76 0.32 10.06
CA PHE A 44 -23.68 1.29 10.06
C PHE A 44 -24.01 2.53 9.24
N ALA A 45 -24.58 2.34 8.04
CA ALA A 45 -24.96 3.47 7.19
C ALA A 45 -26.11 4.31 7.77
N ALA A 46 -27.03 3.70 8.52
CA ALA A 46 -28.10 4.40 9.22
C ALA A 46 -27.56 5.24 10.38
N ASP A 47 -26.65 4.67 11.19
CA ASP A 47 -25.98 5.38 12.27
C ASP A 47 -25.18 6.57 11.74
N ARG A 48 -24.37 6.33 10.69
CA ARG A 48 -23.66 7.42 10.00
C ARG A 48 -24.61 8.48 9.47
N ARG A 49 -25.75 8.11 8.89
CA ARG A 49 -26.73 9.09 8.43
C ARG A 49 -27.28 9.95 9.58
N ALA A 50 -27.52 9.37 10.75
CA ALA A 50 -27.94 10.11 11.94
C ALA A 50 -26.86 11.11 12.38
N ASP A 51 -25.59 10.74 12.22
CA ASP A 51 -24.40 11.55 12.52
C ASP A 51 -23.94 12.43 11.34
N GLY A 52 -24.82 12.81 10.40
CA GLY A 52 -24.44 13.69 9.28
C GLY A 52 -23.45 13.09 8.26
N TYR A 53 -23.27 11.77 8.30
CA TYR A 53 -22.26 10.98 7.60
C TYR A 53 -20.83 11.18 8.09
N ASP A 54 -20.61 11.69 9.29
CA ASP A 54 -19.26 11.90 9.83
C ASP A 54 -18.46 10.58 9.86
N CYS A 55 -17.23 10.61 9.36
CA CYS A 55 -16.37 9.44 9.42
C CYS A 55 -15.96 9.18 10.86
N HIS A 56 -16.21 7.96 11.36
CA HIS A 56 -15.82 7.56 12.72
C HIS A 56 -14.35 7.81 13.04
N VAL A 57 -13.46 7.52 12.09
CA VAL A 57 -12.03 7.71 12.28
C VAL A 57 -11.65 9.19 12.29
N GLY A 58 -12.40 10.00 11.53
CA GLY A 58 -12.10 11.41 11.31
C GLY A 58 -10.66 11.64 10.83
N ALA A 59 -10.18 12.87 10.99
CA ALA A 59 -8.76 13.18 10.85
C ALA A 59 -7.94 12.82 12.10
N ASP A 60 -8.62 12.55 13.23
CA ASP A 60 -8.00 12.39 14.54
C ASP A 60 -7.61 10.94 14.88
N GLY A 61 -8.01 9.95 14.07
CA GLY A 61 -7.49 8.58 14.14
C GLY A 61 -8.24 7.63 15.09
N GLU A 62 -9.56 7.78 15.26
CA GLU A 62 -10.35 6.79 16.04
C GLU A 62 -10.67 5.51 15.24
N TRP A 63 -9.64 4.84 14.72
CA TRP A 63 -9.78 3.65 13.86
C TRP A 63 -10.47 2.47 14.55
N SER A 64 -10.27 2.29 15.87
CA SER A 64 -10.89 1.19 16.64
C SER A 64 -12.42 1.30 16.74
N ALA A 65 -12.97 2.50 16.55
CA ALA A 65 -14.41 2.74 16.57
C ALA A 65 -15.11 2.41 15.23
N CYS A 66 -14.34 2.25 14.14
CA CYS A 66 -14.89 2.10 12.80
C CYS A 66 -14.78 0.66 12.31
N PRO A 67 -15.84 -0.17 12.33
CA PRO A 67 -15.77 -1.58 11.90
C PRO A 67 -15.33 -1.77 10.43
N HIS A 68 -15.45 -0.72 9.62
CA HIS A 68 -15.06 -0.66 8.21
C HIS A 68 -13.75 0.11 7.99
N TYR A 69 -12.90 0.26 9.02
CA TYR A 69 -11.63 0.94 8.85
C TYR A 69 -10.76 0.23 7.82
N ARG A 70 -10.23 1.02 6.90
CA ARG A 70 -9.38 0.56 5.82
C ARG A 70 -8.28 1.58 5.61
N SER A 71 -7.04 1.11 5.57
CA SER A 71 -5.86 1.93 5.27
C SER A 71 -4.98 1.13 4.31
N THR A 72 -5.10 1.40 3.02
CA THR A 72 -4.34 0.70 1.98
C THR A 72 -3.21 1.55 1.42
N THR A 73 -2.11 0.90 1.09
CA THR A 73 -0.99 1.54 0.41
C THR A 73 -1.24 1.69 -1.09
N ASP A 74 -0.64 2.69 -1.72
CA ASP A 74 -0.53 2.73 -3.19
C ASP A 74 0.64 1.91 -3.73
N ALA A 75 1.38 1.23 -2.85
CA ALA A 75 2.56 0.43 -3.09
C ALA A 75 3.64 1.16 -3.91
N LYS A 76 3.83 2.48 -3.69
CA LYS A 76 4.90 3.25 -4.36
C LYS A 76 6.22 3.25 -3.62
N THR A 77 6.22 3.03 -2.31
CA THR A 77 7.44 3.09 -1.49
C THR A 77 7.48 1.93 -0.52
N CYS A 78 8.65 1.31 -0.38
CA CYS A 78 8.88 0.29 0.64
C CYS A 78 8.89 0.93 2.03
N ALA A 79 7.92 0.59 2.88
CA ALA A 79 7.81 1.09 4.24
C ALA A 79 9.03 0.78 5.13
N ARG A 80 9.74 -0.32 4.85
CA ARG A 80 10.91 -0.75 5.63
C ARG A 80 12.22 -0.07 5.23
N CYS A 81 12.47 0.09 3.94
CA CYS A 81 13.77 0.55 3.45
C CYS A 81 13.74 1.80 2.55
N GLY A 82 12.58 2.39 2.33
CA GLY A 82 12.41 3.61 1.54
C GLY A 82 12.68 3.45 0.03
N LEU A 83 12.79 2.23 -0.49
CA LEU A 83 12.95 2.01 -1.93
C LEU A 83 11.65 2.36 -2.68
N ASP A 84 11.72 3.32 -3.60
CA ASP A 84 10.59 3.66 -4.47
C ASP A 84 10.39 2.63 -5.59
N ASP A 85 9.13 2.40 -5.94
CA ASP A 85 8.69 1.65 -7.12
C ASP A 85 9.01 2.41 -8.41
N VAL A 86 9.30 1.66 -9.47
CA VAL A 86 9.41 2.17 -10.84
C VAL A 86 8.59 1.24 -11.73
N ARG A 87 7.43 1.74 -12.18
CA ARG A 87 6.48 0.98 -12.97
C ARG A 87 6.81 1.11 -14.44
N LEU A 88 6.90 -0.04 -15.11
CA LEU A 88 7.06 -0.12 -16.54
C LEU A 88 5.67 -0.37 -17.13
N ALA A 89 5.13 0.63 -17.82
CA ALA A 89 3.73 0.64 -18.26
C ALA A 89 3.38 -0.45 -19.30
N HIS A 90 4.39 -1.02 -19.95
CA HIS A 90 4.26 -2.00 -21.04
C HIS A 90 4.96 -3.33 -20.74
N ASP A 91 5.26 -3.58 -19.47
CA ASP A 91 6.01 -4.76 -19.04
C ASP A 91 5.21 -5.54 -17.99
N ASP A 92 5.04 -6.84 -18.22
CA ASP A 92 4.28 -7.73 -17.35
C ASP A 92 5.06 -8.20 -16.11
N SER A 93 6.26 -7.65 -15.86
CA SER A 93 7.02 -8.02 -14.66
C SER A 93 6.32 -7.53 -13.40
N ARG A 94 6.45 -8.35 -12.33
CA ARG A 94 5.92 -7.99 -11.01
C ARG A 94 6.44 -6.62 -10.57
N PRO A 95 5.61 -5.80 -9.89
CA PRO A 95 6.04 -4.52 -9.31
C PRO A 95 7.29 -4.65 -8.43
N LEU A 96 8.06 -3.56 -8.31
CA LEU A 96 9.24 -3.57 -7.44
C LEU A 96 8.83 -3.55 -5.97
N VAL A 97 7.75 -2.83 -5.68
CA VAL A 97 7.08 -2.72 -4.38
C VAL A 97 5.72 -3.38 -4.47
N GLU A 98 5.45 -4.32 -3.57
CA GLU A 98 4.21 -5.09 -3.51
C GLU A 98 3.45 -4.77 -2.23
N GLU A 99 2.14 -4.97 -2.27
CA GLU A 99 1.30 -4.84 -1.10
C GLU A 99 1.55 -6.00 -0.11
N HIS A 100 1.66 -5.65 1.17
CA HIS A 100 1.77 -6.57 2.28
C HIS A 100 0.65 -6.28 3.30
N HIS A 101 -0.21 -7.27 3.54
CA HIS A 101 -1.32 -7.14 4.49
C HIS A 101 -0.85 -7.37 5.92
N LEU A 102 -1.19 -6.43 6.80
CA LEU A 102 -0.95 -6.53 8.25
C LEU A 102 -2.19 -7.03 9.00
N SER A 103 -3.37 -6.74 8.48
CA SER A 103 -4.66 -7.22 8.98
C SER A 103 -5.56 -7.53 7.79
N TYR A 104 -6.24 -8.67 7.86
CA TYR A 104 -7.30 -9.04 6.91
C TYR A 104 -8.65 -8.91 7.59
N GLY A 105 -9.65 -8.40 6.87
CA GLY A 105 -11.04 -8.53 7.29
C GLY A 105 -11.42 -10.01 7.32
N GLY A 106 -11.66 -10.58 8.51
CA GLY A 106 -12.07 -11.99 8.59
C GLY A 106 -12.00 -12.71 9.93
N THR A 107 -11.48 -12.12 11.01
CA THR A 107 -11.49 -12.79 12.33
C THR A 107 -12.16 -11.94 13.40
N GLU A 108 -13.48 -12.14 13.54
CA GLU A 108 -14.37 -11.97 14.71
C GLU A 108 -14.30 -10.68 15.60
N ALA A 109 -13.40 -9.73 15.37
CA ALA A 109 -13.24 -8.55 16.25
C ALA A 109 -13.30 -7.19 15.53
N ALA A 110 -12.84 -7.08 14.28
CA ALA A 110 -13.07 -5.91 13.42
C ALA A 110 -12.70 -6.27 11.97
N GLY A 111 -13.46 -5.80 10.97
CA GLY A 111 -13.22 -6.09 9.55
C GLY A 111 -12.07 -5.31 8.93
N HIS A 112 -11.05 -4.92 9.70
CA HIS A 112 -10.05 -3.94 9.28
C HIS A 112 -9.06 -4.51 8.26
N GLU A 113 -8.86 -3.74 7.19
CA GLU A 113 -7.87 -4.02 6.16
C GLU A 113 -6.78 -2.96 6.23
N ILE A 114 -5.56 -3.40 6.56
CA ILE A 114 -4.39 -2.54 6.67
C ILE A 114 -3.29 -3.13 5.80
N THR A 115 -2.78 -2.34 4.87
CA THR A 115 -1.72 -2.77 3.95
C THR A 115 -0.58 -1.76 3.87
N VAL A 116 0.62 -2.28 3.67
CA VAL A 116 1.85 -1.47 3.48
C VAL A 116 2.62 -1.93 2.27
N GLY A 117 3.39 -1.03 1.66
CA GLY A 117 4.24 -1.37 0.53
C GLY A 117 5.56 -1.98 0.99
N LEU A 118 5.96 -3.14 0.45
CA LEU A 118 7.28 -3.72 0.68
C LEU A 118 7.95 -4.09 -0.64
N CYS A 119 9.21 -3.72 -0.80
CA CYS A 119 9.99 -4.20 -1.95
C CYS A 119 10.19 -5.71 -1.87
N ARG A 120 10.31 -6.40 -3.02
CA ARG A 120 10.36 -7.88 -3.07
C ARG A 120 11.35 -8.53 -2.10
N TRP A 121 12.48 -7.87 -1.82
CA TRP A 121 13.49 -8.37 -0.86
C TRP A 121 13.06 -8.19 0.60
N CYS A 122 12.54 -7.02 0.96
CA CYS A 122 12.04 -6.78 2.32
C CYS A 122 10.79 -7.62 2.59
N HIS A 123 9.90 -7.72 1.60
CA HIS A 123 8.69 -8.52 1.67
C HIS A 123 9.01 -9.99 2.01
N ALA A 124 10.00 -10.57 1.32
CA ALA A 124 10.46 -11.93 1.61
C ALA A 124 11.07 -12.10 3.01
N LYS A 125 11.77 -11.09 3.54
CA LYS A 125 12.34 -11.14 4.91
C LYS A 125 11.25 -11.09 5.97
N VAL A 126 10.27 -10.20 5.79
CA VAL A 126 9.14 -10.06 6.72
C VAL A 126 8.32 -11.34 6.76
N HIS A 127 7.94 -11.88 5.60
CA HIS A 127 7.21 -13.16 5.54
C HIS A 127 7.95 -14.33 6.19
N LYS A 128 9.28 -14.36 6.08
CA LYS A 128 10.11 -15.41 6.70
C LYS A 128 10.41 -15.14 8.18
N SER A 129 9.82 -14.09 8.76
CA SER A 129 10.10 -13.66 10.15
C SER A 129 11.59 -13.41 10.42
N ILE A 130 12.33 -12.99 9.38
CA ILE A 130 13.77 -12.67 9.46
C ILE A 130 13.98 -11.21 9.89
N ALA A 131 13.05 -10.34 9.53
CA ALA A 131 13.10 -8.91 9.81
C ALA A 131 11.70 -8.36 10.07
N ARG A 132 11.65 -7.20 10.71
CA ARG A 132 10.42 -6.43 10.94
C ARG A 132 10.32 -5.25 9.97
N ILE A 133 9.12 -4.70 9.86
CA ILE A 133 8.84 -3.56 8.99
C ILE A 133 9.39 -2.27 9.59
N ASP A 134 9.34 -2.14 10.91
CA ASP A 134 9.83 -1.00 11.70
C ASP A 134 11.34 -1.05 12.01
N ASP A 135 12.06 -2.04 11.48
CA ASP A 135 13.53 -2.09 11.55
C ASP A 135 14.16 -0.97 10.72
N ASP A 136 15.18 -0.31 11.25
CA ASP A 136 16.06 0.55 10.45
C ASP A 136 16.76 -0.29 9.37
N ALA A 137 16.54 0.05 8.11
CA ALA A 137 17.05 -0.72 6.98
C ALA A 137 17.33 0.16 5.77
N SER A 138 18.50 -0.07 5.16
CA SER A 138 18.79 0.42 3.81
C SER A 138 18.37 -0.60 2.75
N PRO A 139 18.03 -0.16 1.52
CA PRO A 139 17.77 -1.07 0.42
C PRO A 139 18.97 -1.99 0.14
N ALA A 140 18.70 -3.24 -0.19
CA ALA A 140 19.75 -4.17 -0.60
C ALA A 140 20.39 -3.70 -1.93
N PRO A 141 21.69 -3.94 -2.18
CA PRO A 141 22.34 -3.57 -3.43
C PRO A 141 21.61 -4.11 -4.67
N GLU A 142 21.08 -5.34 -4.60
CA GLU A 142 20.30 -5.95 -5.68
C GLU A 142 18.97 -5.23 -5.92
N ALA A 143 18.41 -4.63 -4.86
CA ALA A 143 17.19 -3.83 -4.93
C ALA A 143 17.42 -2.49 -5.63
N ILE A 144 18.54 -1.85 -5.32
CA ILE A 144 18.98 -0.63 -6.00
C ILE A 144 19.28 -0.93 -7.47
N ALA A 145 20.04 -1.99 -7.76
CA ALA A 145 20.39 -2.36 -9.12
C ALA A 145 19.15 -2.61 -10.00
N GLU A 146 18.14 -3.30 -9.46
CA GLU A 146 16.88 -3.53 -10.17
C GLU A 146 16.09 -2.23 -10.40
N ARG A 147 16.04 -1.33 -9.41
CA ARG A 147 15.39 -0.03 -9.57
C ARG A 147 16.05 0.79 -10.68
N GLU A 148 17.37 0.86 -10.69
CA GLU A 148 18.11 1.60 -11.73
C GLU A 148 17.97 0.94 -13.10
N ARG A 149 17.90 -0.39 -13.17
CA ARG A 149 17.58 -1.12 -14.42
C ARG A 149 16.20 -0.70 -14.97
N ARG A 150 15.18 -0.66 -14.12
CA ARG A 150 13.81 -0.24 -14.51
C ARG A 150 13.78 1.22 -14.93
N ARG A 151 14.44 2.09 -14.18
CA ARG A 151 14.56 3.51 -14.54
C ARG A 151 15.26 3.70 -15.89
N GLY A 152 16.29 2.91 -16.17
CA GLY A 152 16.94 2.88 -17.48
C GLY A 152 16.00 2.47 -18.61
N ALA A 153 15.14 1.47 -18.37
CA ALA A 153 14.13 1.04 -19.33
C ALA A 153 13.08 2.15 -19.59
N GLU A 154 12.51 2.75 -18.55
CA GLU A 154 11.57 3.89 -18.66
C GLU A 154 12.19 5.07 -19.43
N LEU A 155 13.45 5.40 -19.14
CA LEU A 155 14.19 6.44 -19.85
C LEU A 155 14.41 6.08 -21.32
N SER A 156 14.67 4.81 -21.65
CA SER A 156 14.84 4.37 -23.04
C SER A 156 13.53 4.39 -23.83
N GLU A 157 12.39 4.08 -23.19
CA GLU A 157 11.08 4.15 -23.83
C GLU A 157 10.62 5.58 -24.09
N SER A 158 11.03 6.51 -23.23
CA SER A 158 10.76 7.95 -23.39
C SER A 158 11.82 8.68 -24.22
N ALA A 159 12.90 8.00 -24.63
CA ALA A 159 13.95 8.59 -25.44
C ALA A 159 13.43 8.93 -26.83
N PHE A 160 13.51 10.21 -27.19
CA PHE A 160 13.20 10.67 -28.52
C PHE A 160 14.43 10.53 -29.41
N GLU A 161 14.37 9.67 -30.43
CA GLU A 161 15.40 9.58 -31.46
C GLU A 161 15.28 10.75 -32.45
N THR A 162 16.33 11.57 -32.51
CA THR A 162 16.37 12.72 -33.40
C THR A 162 16.40 12.29 -34.87
N ALA A 163 15.94 13.15 -35.78
CA ALA A 163 15.94 12.85 -37.22
C ALA A 163 17.36 12.59 -37.78
N SER A 164 18.39 13.18 -37.18
CA SER A 164 19.80 12.93 -37.52
C SER A 164 20.30 11.57 -37.10
N GLU A 165 19.75 10.98 -36.04
CA GLU A 165 20.10 9.63 -35.57
C GLU A 165 19.40 8.53 -36.39
N ARG A 166 18.27 8.86 -37.04
CA ARG A 166 17.55 7.98 -37.97
C ARG A 166 18.11 7.98 -39.39
N TYR A 167 18.87 9.01 -39.77
CA TYR A 167 19.45 9.10 -41.11
C TYR A 167 20.83 8.46 -41.08
N ASP A 168 20.93 7.22 -41.57
CA ASP A 168 22.21 6.60 -41.90
C ASP A 168 22.65 7.09 -43.29
N PRO A 169 23.72 7.91 -43.39
CA PRO A 169 24.19 8.43 -44.68
C PRO A 169 24.96 7.38 -45.51
N GLU A 170 25.12 6.15 -45.03
CA GLU A 170 25.86 5.06 -45.71
C GLU A 170 24.97 4.03 -46.44
N GLU A 171 23.64 4.22 -46.51
CA GLU A 171 22.72 3.44 -47.39
C GLU A 171 22.18 4.22 -48.60
#